data_AF-A0A932YA10-F1
#
_entry.id   AF-A0A932YA10-F1
#
_cell.length_a   1.000
_cell.length_b   1.000
_cell.length_c   1.000
_cell.angle_alpha   90.00
_cell.angle_beta   90.00
_cell.angle_gamma   90.00
#
_symmetry.space_group_name_H-M   'P 1'
#
loop_
_entity.id
_entity.type
_entity.pdbx_description
1 polymer ?
#
loop_
_entity_poly.entity_id
_entity_poly.type
_entity_poly.pdbx_seq_one_letter_code
_entity_poly.pdbx_strand_id
1 'polypeptide(L)'
;MANPPSDRKLPITIGLEFFKALNLYFTPFAISLIVLGLIILPEIPKNIFYGSMITIALTLLFNMGASSYVYNHPETWQKTGYIRMWINLVLNAVFYWMLAPYWEPVWLLLALGPIAMALYGDEDKTAWAVGVVAVILLVHRFLKETSSPLLWGESITQIGFILLLSLFIHRIGRIVKNDYKF
;
A
#
# COMPACT_ATOMS: atom_id res chain seq x y z
N MET A 1 -25.95 -15.11 -15.95
CA MET A 1 -24.50 -15.11 -16.27
C MET A 1 -23.77 -15.64 -15.06
N ALA A 2 -23.15 -16.82 -15.15
CA ALA A 2 -22.42 -17.40 -14.03
C ALA A 2 -21.13 -16.59 -13.79
N ASN A 3 -20.92 -16.10 -12.56
CA ASN A 3 -19.64 -15.51 -12.18
C ASN A 3 -18.55 -16.58 -12.38
N PRO A 4 -17.48 -16.30 -13.15
CA PRO A 4 -16.37 -17.24 -13.23
C PRO A 4 -15.82 -17.46 -11.82
N PRO A 5 -15.42 -18.70 -11.46
CA PRO A 5 -14.91 -19.00 -10.12
C PRO A 5 -13.73 -18.06 -9.80
N SER A 6 -13.84 -17.39 -8.66
CA SER A 6 -12.87 -16.41 -8.14
C SER A 6 -11.48 -17.01 -7.86
N ASP A 7 -11.36 -18.33 -7.87
CA ASP A 7 -10.15 -19.08 -7.49
C ASP A 7 -9.16 -19.36 -8.63
N ARG A 8 -9.29 -18.74 -9.80
CA ARG A 8 -8.31 -18.94 -10.87
C ARG A 8 -6.98 -18.26 -10.52
N LYS A 9 -6.06 -19.05 -9.93
CA LYS A 9 -4.68 -18.64 -9.66
C LYS A 9 -4.07 -18.04 -10.93
N LEU A 10 -3.64 -16.79 -10.82
CA LEU A 10 -2.91 -16.07 -11.86
C LEU A 10 -1.74 -16.91 -12.41
N PRO A 11 -1.52 -16.95 -13.73
CA PRO A 11 -0.29 -17.49 -14.29
C PRO A 11 0.93 -16.84 -13.64
N ILE A 12 1.96 -17.65 -13.34
CA ILE A 12 3.16 -17.19 -12.64
C ILE A 12 3.81 -16.00 -13.37
N THR A 13 3.82 -16.02 -14.70
CA THR A 13 4.37 -14.93 -15.53
C THR A 13 3.71 -13.58 -15.26
N ILE A 14 2.37 -13.52 -15.29
CA ILE A 14 1.61 -12.29 -15.04
C ILE A 14 1.78 -11.84 -13.58
N GLY A 15 1.76 -12.78 -12.64
CA GLY A 15 1.98 -12.49 -11.21
C GLY A 15 3.34 -11.84 -10.95
N LEU A 16 4.39 -12.34 -11.60
CA LEU A 16 5.73 -11.77 -11.54
C LEU A 16 5.80 -10.37 -12.17
N GLU A 17 5.12 -10.12 -13.29
CA GLU A 17 5.06 -8.79 -13.91
C GLU A 17 4.38 -7.77 -13.00
N PHE A 18 3.27 -8.13 -12.34
CA PHE A 18 2.69 -7.27 -11.31
C PHE A 18 3.65 -7.04 -10.14
N PHE A 19 4.32 -8.08 -9.66
CA PHE A 19 5.30 -7.94 -8.59
C PHE A 19 6.45 -6.98 -8.95
N LYS A 20 6.94 -7.05 -10.20
CA LYS A 20 7.94 -6.13 -10.74
C LYS A 20 7.40 -4.71 -10.87
N ALA A 21 6.19 -4.53 -11.39
CA ALA A 21 5.56 -3.22 -11.54
C ALA A 21 5.37 -2.52 -10.19
N LEU A 22 4.91 -3.25 -9.16
CA LEU A 22 4.82 -2.72 -7.79
C LEU A 22 6.17 -2.20 -7.29
N ASN A 23 7.23 -2.99 -7.50
CA ASN A 23 8.59 -2.61 -7.14
C ASN A 23 9.11 -1.40 -7.90
N LEU A 24 8.80 -1.32 -9.19
CA LEU A 24 9.33 -0.29 -10.07
C LEU A 24 8.67 1.07 -9.84
N TYR A 25 7.38 1.09 -9.48
CA TYR A 25 6.62 2.34 -9.39
C TYR A 25 6.25 2.72 -7.95
N PHE A 26 5.74 1.79 -7.14
CA PHE A 26 5.24 2.14 -5.81
C PHE A 26 6.35 2.25 -4.75
N THR A 27 7.40 1.44 -4.83
CA THR A 27 8.53 1.58 -3.89
C THR A 27 9.23 2.94 -4.06
N PRO A 28 9.60 3.38 -5.28
CA PRO A 28 10.20 4.71 -5.46
C PRO A 28 9.24 5.82 -5.08
N PHE A 29 7.95 5.71 -5.43
CA PHE A 29 6.95 6.69 -5.00
C PHE A 29 6.88 6.83 -3.47
N ALA A 30 6.83 5.72 -2.73
CA ALA A 30 6.82 5.73 -1.27
C ALA A 30 8.06 6.42 -0.69
N ILE A 31 9.24 6.07 -1.21
CA ILE A 31 10.51 6.67 -0.78
C ILE A 31 10.52 8.16 -1.09
N SER A 32 10.16 8.56 -2.31
CA SER A 32 10.09 9.98 -2.70
C SER A 32 9.14 10.75 -1.80
N LEU A 33 7.97 10.21 -1.50
CA LEU A 33 6.99 10.86 -0.63
C LEU A 33 7.54 11.10 0.78
N ILE A 34 8.26 10.13 1.34
CA ILE A 34 8.89 10.25 2.67
C ILE A 34 10.06 11.23 2.62
N VAL A 35 10.98 11.07 1.66
CA VAL A 35 12.18 11.91 1.52
C VAL A 35 11.80 13.37 1.28
N LEU A 36 10.80 13.64 0.44
CA LEU A 36 10.28 14.99 0.24
C LEU A 36 9.72 15.58 1.54
N GLY A 37 8.94 14.81 2.30
CA GLY A 37 8.52 15.22 3.64
C GLY A 37 9.72 15.58 4.53
N LEU A 38 10.75 14.73 4.57
CA LEU A 38 11.94 14.95 5.40
C LEU A 38 12.77 16.18 5.01
N ILE A 39 12.82 16.54 3.72
CA ILE A 39 13.62 17.65 3.21
C ILE A 39 12.86 18.99 3.30
N ILE A 40 11.57 18.99 2.98
CA ILE A 40 10.77 20.21 2.88
C ILE A 40 10.41 20.77 4.25
N LEU A 41 10.28 19.90 5.26
CA LEU A 41 9.84 20.30 6.58
C LEU A 41 10.98 20.96 7.37
N PRO A 42 10.83 22.25 7.73
CA PRO A 42 11.93 23.04 8.29
C PRO A 42 12.33 22.61 9.72
N GLU A 43 11.43 21.96 10.47
CA GLU A 43 11.66 21.59 11.87
C GLU A 43 11.11 20.19 12.22
N ILE A 44 11.64 19.14 11.59
CA ILE A 44 11.32 17.77 12.03
C ILE A 44 12.13 17.44 13.31
N PRO A 45 11.48 16.95 14.38
CA PRO A 45 12.18 16.46 15.56
C PRO A 45 13.20 15.37 15.20
N LYS A 46 14.41 15.43 15.75
CA LYS A 46 15.51 14.51 15.41
C LYS A 46 15.13 13.03 15.53
N ASN A 47 14.33 12.67 16.53
CA ASN A 47 13.82 11.31 16.72
C ASN A 47 12.92 10.86 15.55
N ILE A 48 12.07 11.73 15.02
CA ILE A 48 11.22 11.44 13.86
C ILE A 48 12.05 11.32 12.58
N PHE A 49 13.05 12.19 12.41
CA PHE A 49 13.96 12.13 11.27
C PHE A 49 14.75 10.81 11.25
N TYR A 50 15.49 10.51 12.33
CA TYR A 50 16.28 9.28 12.40
C TYR A 50 15.42 8.03 12.39
N GLY A 51 14.27 8.05 13.08
CA GLY A 51 13.32 6.94 13.02
C GLY A 51 12.81 6.69 11.60
N SER A 52 12.49 7.74 10.85
CA SER A 52 12.06 7.61 9.45
C SER A 52 13.18 7.04 8.57
N MET A 53 14.41 7.51 8.74
CA MET A 53 15.58 6.99 8.00
C MET A 53 15.83 5.50 8.28
N ILE A 54 15.74 5.08 9.55
CA ILE A 54 15.86 3.66 9.94
C ILE A 54 14.72 2.85 9.31
N THR A 55 13.48 3.32 9.40
CA THR A 55 12.33 2.62 8.80
C THR A 55 12.47 2.52 7.28
N ILE A 56 13.02 3.54 6.59
CA ILE A 56 13.30 3.47 5.14
C ILE A 56 14.32 2.36 4.86
N ALA A 57 15.43 2.34 5.60
CA ALA A 57 16.47 1.33 5.42
C ALA A 57 15.92 -0.08 5.65
N LEU A 58 15.14 -0.30 6.71
CA LEU A 58 14.49 -1.58 6.99
C LEU A 58 13.50 -1.99 5.88
N THR A 59 12.71 -1.03 5.39
CA THR A 59 11.75 -1.25 4.30
C THR A 59 12.49 -1.66 3.03
N LEU A 60 13.57 -0.98 2.67
CA LEU A 60 14.38 -1.31 1.50
C LEU A 60 14.99 -2.71 1.60
N LEU A 61 15.65 -3.02 2.72
CA LEU A 61 16.26 -4.32 2.96
C LEU A 61 15.24 -5.45 2.87
N PHE A 62 14.07 -5.27 3.50
CA PHE A 62 12.98 -6.23 3.44
C PHE A 62 12.45 -6.42 2.01
N ASN A 63 12.18 -5.34 1.27
CA ASN A 63 11.66 -5.42 -0.09
C ASN A 63 12.69 -6.03 -1.07
N MET A 64 13.98 -5.74 -0.90
CA MET A 64 15.06 -6.37 -1.66
C MET A 64 15.16 -7.87 -1.37
N GLY A 65 15.15 -8.26 -0.10
CA GLY A 65 15.17 -9.66 0.33
C GLY A 65 13.97 -10.44 -0.20
N ALA A 66 12.76 -9.89 -0.06
CA ALA A 66 11.54 -10.51 -0.58
C ALA A 66 11.58 -10.66 -2.11
N SER A 67 12.10 -9.67 -2.82
CA SER A 67 12.24 -9.73 -4.28
C SER A 67 13.25 -10.78 -4.73
N SER A 68 14.40 -10.87 -4.05
CA SER A 68 15.40 -11.91 -4.30
C SER A 68 14.84 -13.31 -4.00
N TYR A 69 14.06 -13.46 -2.94
CA TYR A 69 13.42 -14.72 -2.60
C TYR A 69 12.43 -15.18 -3.67
N VAL A 70 11.55 -14.29 -4.16
CA VAL A 70 10.60 -14.60 -5.24
C VAL A 70 11.31 -14.89 -6.57
N TYR A 71 12.41 -14.18 -6.86
CA TYR A 71 13.20 -14.45 -8.06
C TYR A 71 13.76 -15.87 -8.08
N ASN A 72 14.26 -16.34 -6.93
CA ASN A 72 14.81 -17.70 -6.80
C ASN A 72 13.74 -18.78 -6.60
N HIS A 73 12.55 -18.42 -6.11
CA HIS A 73 11.42 -19.33 -5.85
C HIS A 73 10.12 -18.76 -6.44
N PRO A 74 9.97 -18.72 -7.78
CA PRO A 74 8.87 -18.05 -8.45
C PRO A 74 7.49 -18.55 -8.02
N GLU A 75 7.34 -19.82 -7.68
CA GLU A 75 6.11 -20.45 -7.19
C GLU A 75 5.57 -19.82 -5.90
N THR A 76 6.44 -19.16 -5.12
CA THR A 76 6.08 -18.52 -3.85
C THR A 76 5.52 -17.10 -4.02
N TRP A 77 5.47 -16.56 -5.24
CA TRP A 77 5.18 -15.15 -5.52
C TRP A 77 3.89 -14.64 -4.85
N GLN A 78 2.83 -15.44 -4.82
CA GLN A 78 1.54 -15.06 -4.21
C GLN A 78 1.67 -14.89 -2.71
N LYS A 79 2.25 -15.90 -2.05
CA LYS A 79 2.43 -15.91 -0.58
C LYS A 79 3.37 -14.80 -0.16
N THR A 80 4.50 -14.65 -0.85
CA THR A 80 5.49 -13.61 -0.56
C THR A 80 4.92 -12.22 -0.84
N GLY A 81 4.17 -12.03 -1.93
CA GLY A 81 3.47 -10.79 -2.24
C GLY A 81 2.46 -10.38 -1.15
N TYR A 82 1.67 -11.33 -0.66
CA TYR A 82 0.71 -11.11 0.41
C TYR A 82 1.39 -10.71 1.73
N ILE A 83 2.41 -11.46 2.15
CA ILE A 83 3.20 -11.16 3.37
C ILE A 83 3.86 -9.79 3.25
N ARG A 84 4.50 -9.53 2.10
CA ARG A 84 5.18 -8.28 1.80
C ARG A 84 4.24 -7.08 1.88
N MET A 85 3.01 -7.21 1.37
CA MET A 85 2.05 -6.12 1.45
C MET A 85 1.63 -5.84 2.89
N TRP A 86 1.36 -6.84 3.72
CA TRP A 86 0.96 -6.59 5.11
C TRP A 86 2.09 -5.94 5.90
N ILE A 87 3.33 -6.39 5.69
CA ILE A 87 4.51 -5.77 6.31
C ILE A 87 4.66 -4.33 5.83
N ASN A 88 4.57 -4.07 4.52
CA ASN A 88 4.64 -2.71 4.00
C ASN A 88 3.48 -1.84 4.49
N LEU A 89 2.28 -2.39 4.67
CA LEU A 89 1.15 -1.64 5.23
C LEU A 89 1.42 -1.23 6.68
N VAL A 90 1.99 -2.12 7.50
CA VAL A 90 2.39 -1.80 8.88
C VAL A 90 3.48 -0.72 8.88
N LEU A 91 4.50 -0.85 8.04
CA LEU A 91 5.58 0.15 7.94
C LEU A 91 5.04 1.51 7.44
N ASN A 92 4.13 1.49 6.47
CA ASN A 92 3.44 2.69 5.99
C ASN A 92 2.56 3.32 7.07
N ALA A 93 1.93 2.52 7.93
CA ALA A 93 1.19 3.02 9.10
C ALA A 93 2.12 3.66 10.13
N VAL A 94 3.31 3.09 10.35
CA VAL A 94 4.35 3.71 11.20
C VAL A 94 4.80 5.04 10.61
N PHE A 95 5.11 5.11 9.31
CA PHE A 95 5.44 6.37 8.64
C PHE A 95 4.31 7.39 8.73
N TYR A 96 3.08 6.96 8.47
CA TYR A 96 1.91 7.81 8.61
C TYR A 96 1.81 8.37 10.02
N TRP A 97 1.94 7.54 11.06
CA TRP A 97 1.89 7.99 12.45
C TRP A 97 2.97 9.01 12.80
N MET A 98 4.19 8.80 12.29
CA MET A 98 5.34 9.66 12.56
C MET A 98 5.28 10.99 11.82
N LEU A 99 4.83 10.97 10.56
CA LEU A 99 4.94 12.11 9.64
C LEU A 99 3.62 12.83 9.41
N ALA A 100 2.46 12.23 9.65
CA ALA A 100 1.16 12.88 9.43
C ALA A 100 0.99 14.23 10.15
N PRO A 101 1.58 14.48 11.33
CA PRO A 101 1.52 15.80 11.97
C PRO A 101 2.25 16.90 11.20
N TYR A 102 3.15 16.54 10.28
CA TYR A 102 4.05 17.47 9.59
C TYR A 102 3.83 17.46 8.07
N TRP A 103 3.54 16.30 7.48
CA TRP A 103 3.44 16.09 6.04
C TRP A 103 2.09 15.49 5.70
N GLU A 104 1.11 16.35 5.41
CA GLU A 104 -0.27 15.93 5.12
C GLU A 104 -0.35 14.85 4.01
N PRO A 105 0.38 14.93 2.88
CA PRO A 105 0.27 13.94 1.80
C PRO A 105 0.72 12.51 2.17
N VAL A 106 1.31 12.29 3.36
CA VAL A 106 1.81 10.98 3.78
C VAL A 106 0.74 9.90 3.88
N TRP A 107 -0.54 10.27 3.99
CA TRP A 107 -1.65 9.30 3.94
C TRP A 107 -1.65 8.46 2.65
N LEU A 108 -1.08 8.97 1.56
CA LEU A 108 -0.94 8.24 0.29
C LEU A 108 -0.10 6.96 0.43
N LEU A 109 0.78 6.86 1.44
CA LEU A 109 1.47 5.60 1.75
C LEU A 109 0.50 4.48 2.12
N LEU A 110 -0.58 4.81 2.81
CA LEU A 110 -1.59 3.83 3.21
C LEU A 110 -2.37 3.29 2.00
N ALA A 111 -2.49 4.07 0.92
CA ALA A 111 -3.15 3.65 -0.31
C ALA A 111 -2.39 2.52 -1.04
N LEU A 112 -1.07 2.44 -0.86
CA LEU A 112 -0.22 1.50 -1.60
C LEU A 112 -0.55 0.03 -1.30
N GLY A 113 -0.89 -0.29 -0.05
CA GLY A 113 -1.27 -1.65 0.36
C GLY A 113 -2.52 -2.16 -0.36
N PRO A 114 -3.67 -1.46 -0.25
CA PRO A 114 -4.89 -1.79 -0.99
C PRO A 114 -4.72 -1.81 -2.51
N ILE A 115 -3.97 -0.87 -3.08
CA ILE A 115 -3.69 -0.86 -4.54
C ILE A 115 -2.90 -2.11 -4.93
N ALA A 116 -1.89 -2.47 -4.14
CA ALA A 116 -1.13 -3.69 -4.36
C ALA A 116 -2.07 -4.91 -4.29
N MET A 117 -2.90 -5.00 -3.23
CA MET A 117 -3.88 -6.08 -3.07
C MET A 117 -4.87 -6.14 -4.23
N ALA A 118 -5.30 -5.00 -4.77
CA ALA A 118 -6.18 -4.95 -5.94
C ALA A 118 -5.57 -5.58 -7.20
N LEU A 119 -4.24 -5.52 -7.37
CA LEU A 119 -3.55 -6.09 -8.53
C LEU A 119 -3.48 -7.62 -8.46
N TYR A 120 -3.01 -8.18 -7.34
CA TYR A 120 -2.78 -9.63 -7.22
C TYR A 120 -3.86 -10.41 -6.46
N GLY A 121 -4.67 -9.74 -5.63
CA GLY A 121 -5.67 -10.35 -4.76
C GLY A 121 -7.08 -10.37 -5.34
N ASP A 122 -7.98 -10.88 -4.51
CA ASP A 122 -9.42 -10.98 -4.76
C ASP A 122 -10.15 -9.76 -4.20
N GLU A 123 -11.38 -9.50 -4.66
CA GLU A 123 -12.19 -8.36 -4.21
C GLU A 123 -12.32 -8.34 -2.67
N ASP A 124 -12.51 -9.50 -2.04
CA ASP A 124 -12.61 -9.63 -0.58
C ASP A 124 -11.33 -9.20 0.14
N LYS A 125 -10.16 -9.62 -0.36
CA LYS A 125 -8.87 -9.27 0.25
C LYS A 125 -8.57 -7.78 0.07
N THR A 126 -8.92 -7.22 -1.08
CA THR A 126 -8.82 -5.78 -1.34
C THR A 126 -9.73 -5.00 -0.40
N ALA A 127 -10.99 -5.42 -0.23
CA ALA A 127 -11.93 -4.80 0.70
C ALA A 127 -11.41 -4.84 2.15
N TRP A 128 -10.82 -5.97 2.57
CA TRP A 128 -10.16 -6.08 3.87
C TRP A 128 -8.99 -5.10 4.03
N ALA A 129 -8.12 -4.99 3.04
CA ALA A 129 -7.00 -4.05 3.08
C ALA A 129 -7.49 -2.60 3.18
N VAL A 130 -8.52 -2.23 2.41
CA VAL A 130 -9.15 -0.91 2.50
C VAL A 130 -9.76 -0.69 3.88
N GLY A 131 -10.46 -1.69 4.44
CA GLY A 131 -11.05 -1.62 5.78
C GLY A 131 -10.00 -1.36 6.86
N VAL A 132 -8.85 -2.05 6.80
CA VAL A 132 -7.74 -1.81 7.73
C VAL A 132 -7.19 -0.39 7.60
N VAL A 133 -6.99 0.11 6.38
CA VAL A 133 -6.54 1.49 6.14
C VAL A 133 -7.57 2.51 6.65
N ALA A 134 -8.86 2.25 6.44
CA ALA A 134 -9.92 3.10 6.96
C ALA A 134 -9.88 3.17 8.48
N VAL A 135 -9.71 2.04 9.16
CA VAL A 135 -9.54 2.01 10.62
C VAL A 135 -8.32 2.80 11.05
N ILE A 136 -7.17 2.65 10.38
CA ILE A 136 -5.95 3.42 10.71
C ILE A 136 -6.20 4.93 10.62
N LEU A 137 -6.83 5.40 9.52
CA LEU A 137 -7.13 6.82 9.32
C LEU A 137 -8.12 7.34 10.36
N LEU A 138 -9.19 6.61 10.64
CA LEU A 138 -10.21 7.01 11.61
C LEU A 138 -9.68 6.99 13.05
N VAL A 139 -8.90 5.98 13.43
CA VAL A 139 -8.28 5.88 14.75
C VAL A 139 -7.28 7.01 14.97
N HIS A 140 -6.41 7.29 13.98
CA HIS A 140 -5.50 8.43 14.08
C HIS A 140 -6.26 9.75 14.24
N ARG A 141 -7.38 9.94 13.51
CA ARG A 141 -8.21 11.14 13.62
C ARG A 141 -8.87 11.25 15.00
N PHE A 142 -9.44 10.14 15.50
CA PHE A 142 -10.07 10.09 16.81
C PHE A 142 -9.08 10.42 17.94
N LEU A 143 -7.88 9.85 17.91
CA LEU A 143 -6.84 10.07 18.93
C LEU A 143 -6.23 11.47 18.90
N LYS A 144 -6.40 12.22 17.80
CA LYS A 144 -5.98 13.62 17.68
C LYS A 144 -7.05 14.62 18.18
N GLU A 145 -8.10 14.13 18.86
CA GLU A 145 -9.16 14.88 19.56
C GLU A 145 -9.74 16.09 18.78
N THR A 146 -9.82 15.96 17.46
CA THR A 146 -10.37 17.04 16.64
C THR A 146 -11.84 16.79 16.37
N SER A 147 -12.69 17.52 17.09
CA SER A 147 -14.14 17.58 16.85
C SER A 147 -14.51 18.34 15.57
N SER A 148 -13.52 18.76 14.78
CA SER A 148 -13.72 19.55 13.56
C SER A 148 -14.36 18.70 12.46
N PRO A 149 -15.59 19.03 12.00
CA PRO A 149 -16.26 18.29 10.92
C PRO A 149 -15.45 18.25 9.62
N LEU A 150 -14.65 19.30 9.36
CA LEU A 150 -13.78 19.39 8.18
C LEU A 150 -12.76 18.24 8.15
N LEU A 151 -12.10 17.99 9.27
CA LEU A 151 -11.05 16.97 9.37
C LEU A 151 -11.60 15.54 9.27
N TRP A 152 -12.85 15.33 9.72
CA TRP A 152 -13.57 14.08 9.48
C TRP A 152 -13.92 13.92 7.99
N GLY A 153 -14.38 14.99 7.34
CA GLY A 153 -14.61 15.03 5.89
C GLY A 153 -13.37 14.67 5.08
N GLU A 154 -12.20 15.20 5.46
CA GLU A 154 -10.90 14.83 4.85
C GLU A 154 -10.63 13.33 4.97
N SER A 155 -10.73 12.76 6.17
CA SER A 155 -10.45 11.34 6.39
C SER A 155 -11.43 10.44 5.63
N ILE A 156 -12.71 10.80 5.58
CA ILE A 156 -13.71 10.08 4.78
C ILE A 156 -13.39 10.17 3.29
N THR A 157 -12.96 11.34 2.81
CA THR A 157 -12.57 11.54 1.41
C THR A 157 -11.33 10.73 1.04
N GLN A 158 -10.33 10.68 1.92
CA GLN A 158 -9.14 9.85 1.77
C GLN A 158 -9.52 8.36 1.67
N ILE A 159 -10.39 7.88 2.56
CA ILE A 159 -10.89 6.50 2.53
C ILE A 159 -11.65 6.22 1.24
N GLY A 160 -12.55 7.12 0.83
CA GLY A 160 -13.31 7.01 -0.41
C GLY A 160 -12.38 6.95 -1.64
N PHE A 161 -11.35 7.79 -1.68
CA PHE A 161 -10.33 7.78 -2.73
C PHE A 161 -9.60 6.43 -2.78
N ILE A 162 -9.14 5.92 -1.63
CA ILE A 162 -8.42 4.64 -1.56
C ILE A 162 -9.31 3.48 -2.02
N LEU A 163 -10.58 3.46 -1.57
CA LEU A 163 -11.55 2.46 -1.98
C LEU A 163 -11.79 2.50 -3.50
N LEU A 164 -12.14 3.66 -4.04
CA LEU A 164 -12.46 3.82 -5.46
C LEU A 164 -11.26 3.50 -6.35
N LEU A 165 -10.07 3.97 -5.99
CA LEU A 165 -8.84 3.68 -6.72
C LEU A 165 -8.52 2.18 -6.67
N SER A 166 -8.68 1.54 -5.51
CA SER A 166 -8.46 0.09 -5.38
C SER A 166 -9.45 -0.71 -6.23
N LEU A 167 -10.73 -0.34 -6.25
CA LEU A 167 -11.73 -0.98 -7.11
C LEU A 167 -11.45 -0.76 -8.60
N PHE A 168 -11.03 0.44 -8.98
CA PHE A 168 -10.62 0.76 -10.35
C PHE A 168 -9.45 -0.13 -10.79
N ILE A 169 -8.38 -0.18 -10.00
CA ILE A 169 -7.21 -1.01 -10.27
C ILE A 169 -7.58 -2.50 -10.31
N HIS A 170 -8.44 -2.96 -9.40
CA HIS A 170 -8.93 -4.34 -9.40
C HIS A 170 -9.66 -4.65 -10.71
N ARG A 171 -10.50 -3.72 -11.20
CA ARG A 171 -11.21 -3.87 -12.47
C ARG A 171 -10.25 -3.96 -13.66
N ILE A 172 -9.24 -3.09 -13.73
CA ILE A 172 -8.20 -3.14 -14.75
C ILE A 172 -7.44 -4.47 -14.69
N GLY A 173 -7.02 -4.87 -13.48
CA GLY A 173 -6.34 -6.14 -13.26
C GLY A 173 -7.15 -7.34 -13.75
N ARG A 174 -8.48 -7.35 -13.56
CA ARG A 174 -9.36 -8.40 -14.11
C ARG A 174 -9.45 -8.39 -15.62
N ILE A 175 -9.50 -7.22 -16.26
CA ILE A 175 -9.55 -7.11 -17.73
C ILE A 175 -8.27 -7.73 -18.31
N VAL A 176 -7.11 -7.28 -17.82
CA VAL A 176 -5.81 -7.83 -18.21
C VAL A 176 -5.76 -9.35 -18.00
N LYS A 177 -6.22 -9.86 -16.85
CA LYS A 177 -6.29 -11.31 -16.56
C LYS A 177 -7.15 -12.09 -17.55
N ASN A 178 -8.24 -11.50 -18.04
CA ASN A 178 -9.16 -12.15 -18.97
C ASN A 178 -8.61 -12.18 -20.39
N ASP A 179 -7.87 -11.16 -20.81
CA ASP A 179 -7.29 -11.07 -22.16
C ASP A 179 -6.13 -12.07 -22.38
N TYR A 180 -5.46 -12.49 -21.30
CA TYR A 180 -4.41 -13.52 -21.35
C TYR A 180 -4.92 -14.96 -21.14
N LYS A 181 -6.24 -15.20 -21.26
CA LYS A 181 -6.80 -16.56 -21.25
C LYS A 181 -6.50 -17.24 -22.59
N PHE A 182 -5.44 -18.04 -22.63
CA PHE A 182 -5.36 -19.19 -23.54
C PHE A 182 -6.10 -20.39 -22.91
#